data_AF-A0A0E1VVY4-F1
#
_entry.id   AF-A0A0E1VVY4-F1
#
_cell.length_a   1.000
_cell.length_b   1.000
_cell.length_c   1.000
_cell.angle_alpha   90.00
_cell.angle_beta   90.00
_cell.angle_gamma   90.00
#
_symmetry.space_group_name_H-M   'P 1'
#
loop_
_entity.id
_entity.type
_entity.pdbx_description
1 polymer ?
#
loop_
_entity_poly.entity_id
_entity_poly.type
_entity_poly.pdbx_seq_one_letter_code
_entity_poly.pdbx_strand_id
1 'polypeptide(L)'
;MSGLGRDDGSVSLGEIAFTMGSRHGVKARQVRQHVWLRRIELPAGIGQSVAATCLVAREFDAPSGVKPIEWRLLTNREATTLPEAIELIDWYRARWEIEILFNVLKNGCRVEALQLGTIERLERALALLLVVAWRITHLMRLGRSCPDLDAELFFDADEIRGAYLLTDVKQSVQSKLNEVLRLIARLGGFLGCKGDGEPGAKAIWLGLKEVHVAAKTLQKLRAGGHADNCV
;
A
#
# COMPACT_ATOMS: atom_id res chain seq x y z
N MET A 1 8.91 5.88 37.00
CA MET A 1 9.27 5.76 35.57
C MET A 1 10.78 5.81 35.43
N SER A 2 11.44 4.66 35.59
CA SER A 2 12.89 4.51 35.41
C SER A 2 13.18 3.01 35.46
N GLY A 3 13.12 2.31 34.32
CA GLY A 3 13.33 0.86 34.34
C GLY A 3 13.26 0.10 33.02
N LEU A 4 12.66 0.65 31.96
CA LEU A 4 12.53 -0.05 30.67
C LEU A 4 13.70 0.21 29.70
N GLY A 5 14.89 0.51 30.25
CA GLY A 5 16.08 0.88 29.48
C GLY A 5 17.35 0.11 29.86
N ARG A 6 17.27 -0.88 30.76
CA ARG A 6 18.39 -1.81 30.99
C ARG A 6 18.16 -3.07 30.16
N ASP A 7 19.22 -3.62 29.60
CA ASP A 7 19.31 -5.05 29.27
C ASP A 7 18.98 -5.84 30.54
N ASP A 8 17.69 -6.05 30.79
CA ASP A 8 17.21 -7.18 31.56
C ASP A 8 17.59 -8.38 30.69
N GLY A 9 18.43 -9.28 31.20
CA GLY A 9 18.91 -10.51 30.55
C GLY A 9 17.79 -11.50 30.20
N SER A 10 16.58 -11.01 29.91
CA SER A 10 15.47 -11.73 29.34
C SER A 10 15.88 -12.35 28.01
N VAL A 11 15.81 -13.66 27.98
CA VAL A 11 16.03 -14.48 26.79
C VAL A 11 15.03 -14.04 25.71
N SER A 12 15.51 -13.79 24.50
CA SER A 12 14.63 -13.48 23.37
C SER A 12 13.70 -14.66 23.09
N LEU A 13 12.45 -14.37 22.75
CA LEU A 13 11.45 -15.35 22.34
C LEU A 13 11.81 -16.01 20.99
N GLY A 14 12.60 -15.31 20.17
CA GLY A 14 13.13 -15.79 18.90
C GLY A 14 13.49 -14.65 17.96
N GLU A 15 13.54 -14.97 16.66
CA GLU A 15 13.94 -14.04 15.59
C GLU A 15 12.84 -13.89 14.53
N ILE A 16 12.79 -12.71 13.91
CA ILE A 16 12.03 -12.44 12.68
C ILE A 16 12.95 -11.82 11.64
N ALA A 17 12.73 -12.15 10.36
CA ALA A 17 13.42 -11.51 9.24
C ALA A 17 12.42 -11.01 8.20
N PHE A 18 12.67 -9.83 7.65
CA PHE A 18 11.89 -9.30 6.54
C PHE A 18 12.72 -8.37 5.66
N THR A 19 12.27 -8.21 4.40
CA THR A 19 12.89 -7.26 3.48
C THR A 19 12.31 -5.87 3.69
N MET A 20 13.18 -4.89 3.92
CA MET A 20 12.84 -3.48 3.84
C MET A 20 13.15 -2.97 2.43
N GLY A 21 12.14 -2.44 1.75
CA GLY A 21 12.30 -1.85 0.42
C GLY A 21 13.22 -0.62 0.45
N SER A 22 13.77 -0.27 -0.71
CA SER A 22 14.60 0.93 -0.85
C SER A 22 13.81 2.20 -0.54
N ARG A 23 14.48 3.19 0.05
CA ARG A 23 13.97 4.53 0.34
C ARG A 23 15.03 5.56 -0.06
N HIS A 24 14.69 6.85 -0.07
CA HIS A 24 15.66 7.91 -0.35
C HIS A 24 16.90 7.76 0.55
N GLY A 25 18.05 7.50 -0.08
CA GLY A 25 19.34 7.31 0.61
C GLY A 25 19.56 5.94 1.27
N VAL A 26 18.61 5.02 1.22
CA VAL A 26 18.71 3.70 1.86
C VAL A 26 18.39 2.60 0.85
N LYS A 27 19.37 1.74 0.56
CA LYS A 27 19.18 0.57 -0.31
C LYS A 27 18.24 -0.43 0.36
N ALA A 28 17.52 -1.21 -0.46
CA ALA A 28 16.76 -2.34 0.03
C ALA A 28 17.70 -3.29 0.80
N ARG A 29 17.25 -3.78 1.95
CA ARG A 29 18.06 -4.64 2.81
C ARG A 29 17.18 -5.59 3.61
N GLN A 30 17.77 -6.72 4.00
CA GLN A 30 17.15 -7.60 4.98
C GLN A 30 17.32 -7.00 6.38
N VAL A 31 16.25 -7.05 7.15
CA VAL A 31 16.20 -6.67 8.57
C VAL A 31 15.98 -7.95 9.35
N ARG A 32 16.80 -8.20 10.37
CA ARG A 32 16.67 -9.33 11.30
C ARG A 32 16.53 -8.78 12.71
N GLN A 33 15.53 -9.24 13.46
CA GLN A 33 15.25 -8.71 14.79
C GLN A 33 15.10 -9.84 15.80
N HIS A 34 15.63 -9.63 17.00
CA HIS A 34 15.26 -10.40 18.18
C HIS A 34 13.94 -9.85 18.73
N VAL A 35 13.08 -10.75 19.21
CA VAL A 35 11.74 -10.42 19.70
C VAL A 35 11.63 -10.77 21.18
N TRP A 36 11.09 -9.83 21.97
CA TRP A 36 10.74 -10.00 23.37
C TRP A 36 9.27 -9.65 23.58
N LEU A 37 8.64 -10.35 24.52
CA LEU A 37 7.22 -10.23 24.79
C LEU A 37 6.97 -10.28 26.29
N ARG A 38 6.13 -9.38 26.80
CA ARG A 38 5.73 -9.39 28.20
C ARG A 38 4.31 -8.85 28.36
N ARG A 39 3.45 -9.59 29.06
CA ARG A 39 2.17 -9.06 29.55
C ARG A 39 2.45 -8.15 30.75
N ILE A 40 1.91 -6.95 30.72
CA ILE A 40 2.11 -5.91 31.73
C ILE A 40 0.76 -5.32 32.14
N GLU A 41 0.67 -4.87 33.38
CA GLU A 41 -0.43 -4.04 33.87
C GLU A 41 0.01 -2.57 33.80
N LEU A 42 -0.77 -1.75 33.10
CA LEU A 42 -0.53 -0.31 32.99
C LEU A 42 -1.54 0.44 33.86
N PRO A 43 -1.11 1.46 34.63
CA PRO A 43 -2.04 2.29 35.39
C PRO A 43 -2.93 3.08 34.42
N ALA A 44 -4.25 3.01 34.64
CA ALA A 44 -5.27 3.66 33.80
C ALA A 44 -6.14 4.66 34.58
N GLY A 45 -5.73 5.03 35.79
CA GLY A 45 -6.48 5.89 36.69
C GLY A 45 -6.29 5.47 38.14
N ILE A 46 -6.95 6.15 39.07
CA ILE A 46 -6.89 5.82 40.49
C ILE A 46 -7.56 4.45 40.70
N GLY A 47 -6.78 3.47 41.18
CA GLY A 47 -7.26 2.11 41.44
C GLY A 47 -7.58 1.28 40.20
N GLN A 48 -7.23 1.76 39.00
CA GLN A 48 -7.53 1.09 37.73
C GLN A 48 -6.25 0.71 37.00
N SER A 49 -6.21 -0.51 36.47
CA SER A 49 -5.16 -0.98 35.56
C SER A 49 -5.76 -1.55 34.28
N VAL A 50 -4.96 -1.50 33.21
CA VAL A 50 -5.26 -2.14 31.93
C VAL A 50 -4.13 -3.09 31.59
N ALA A 51 -4.50 -4.35 31.41
CA ALA A 51 -3.61 -5.38 30.90
C ALA A 51 -3.25 -5.09 29.44
N ALA A 52 -1.96 -5.09 29.14
CA ALA A 52 -1.44 -4.90 27.79
C ALA A 52 -0.24 -5.80 27.53
N THR A 53 -0.06 -6.20 26.29
CA THR A 53 1.12 -6.93 25.84
C THR A 53 2.12 -5.94 25.29
N CYS A 54 3.31 -5.91 25.89
CA CYS A 54 4.46 -5.16 25.43
C CYS A 54 5.34 -6.08 24.57
N LEU A 55 5.59 -5.67 23.33
CA LEU A 55 6.47 -6.35 22.39
C LEU A 55 7.64 -5.44 22.05
N VAL A 56 8.86 -5.96 22.19
CA VAL A 56 10.07 -5.27 21.72
C VAL A 56 10.67 -6.09 20.59
N ALA A 57 10.92 -5.47 19.45
CA ALA A 57 11.64 -6.07 18.33
C ALA A 57 12.87 -5.19 18.03
N ARG A 58 14.07 -5.72 18.27
CA ARG A 58 15.33 -4.99 18.09
C ARG A 58 16.14 -5.63 16.99
N GLU A 59 16.49 -4.83 15.99
CA GLU A 59 17.38 -5.24 14.92
C GLU A 59 18.79 -5.53 15.44
N PHE A 60 19.35 -6.63 14.96
CA PHE A 60 20.75 -7.00 15.17
C PHE A 60 21.45 -7.11 13.81
N ASP A 61 22.78 -7.05 13.82
CA ASP A 61 23.62 -7.03 12.60
C ASP A 61 23.22 -5.94 11.59
N ALA A 62 22.74 -4.79 12.07
CA ALA A 62 22.45 -3.64 11.22
C ALA A 62 23.73 -3.19 10.49
N PRO A 63 23.67 -2.85 9.18
CA PRO A 63 24.83 -2.40 8.44
C PRO A 63 25.49 -1.17 9.08
N SER A 64 26.82 -1.08 8.96
CA SER A 64 27.58 0.07 9.46
C SER A 64 27.03 1.39 8.91
N GLY A 65 26.88 2.39 9.78
CA GLY A 65 26.32 3.70 9.45
C GLY A 65 24.78 3.74 9.37
N VAL A 66 24.07 2.62 9.56
CA VAL A 66 22.61 2.58 9.61
C VAL A 66 22.14 2.48 11.06
N LYS A 67 21.22 3.36 11.46
CA LYS A 67 20.56 3.27 12.78
C LYS A 67 19.72 1.98 12.84
N PRO A 68 19.97 1.06 13.80
CA PRO A 68 19.17 -0.16 13.94
C PRO A 68 17.69 0.14 14.20
N ILE A 69 16.82 -0.68 13.63
CA ILE A 69 15.38 -0.59 13.86
C ILE A 69 15.05 -1.20 15.22
N GLU A 70 14.46 -0.41 16.11
CA GLU A 70 13.87 -0.89 17.36
C GLU A 70 12.39 -0.50 17.40
N TRP A 71 11.51 -1.48 17.51
CA TRP A 71 10.09 -1.29 17.73
C TRP A 71 9.74 -1.65 19.17
N ARG A 72 8.98 -0.76 19.81
CA ARG A 72 8.36 -0.98 21.12
C ARG A 72 6.86 -0.83 20.93
N LEU A 73 6.17 -1.95 20.82
CA LEU A 73 4.75 -2.02 20.52
C LEU A 73 3.98 -2.34 21.79
N LEU A 74 2.82 -1.72 21.92
CA LEU A 74 1.87 -1.98 23.00
C LEU A 74 0.53 -2.34 22.37
N THR A 75 -0.06 -3.44 22.81
CA THR A 75 -1.34 -3.94 22.27
C THR A 75 -2.21 -4.53 23.38
N ASN A 76 -3.52 -4.44 23.22
CA ASN A 76 -4.47 -5.13 24.12
C ASN A 76 -4.54 -6.64 23.82
N ARG A 77 -4.14 -7.07 22.62
CA ARG A 77 -4.16 -8.47 22.19
C ARG A 77 -3.18 -9.29 23.02
N GLU A 78 -3.58 -10.50 23.35
CA GLU A 78 -2.71 -11.45 24.06
C GLU A 78 -1.80 -12.15 23.07
N ALA A 79 -0.56 -12.36 23.47
CA ALA A 79 0.42 -13.15 22.74
C ALA A 79 1.39 -13.72 23.78
N THR A 80 1.77 -14.97 23.60
CA THR A 80 2.67 -15.74 24.47
C THR A 80 3.75 -16.47 23.69
N THR A 81 3.55 -16.66 22.38
CA THR A 81 4.45 -17.42 21.51
C THR A 81 5.10 -16.55 20.43
N LEU A 82 6.20 -17.04 19.85
CA LEU A 82 6.90 -16.33 18.76
C LEU A 82 6.00 -16.10 17.53
N PRO A 83 5.20 -17.09 17.04
CA PRO A 83 4.32 -16.86 15.90
C PRO A 83 3.28 -15.76 16.15
N GLU A 84 2.69 -15.70 17.35
CA GLU A 84 1.75 -14.63 17.72
C GLU A 84 2.45 -13.26 17.77
N ALA A 85 3.68 -13.20 18.30
CA ALA A 85 4.46 -11.97 18.31
C ALA A 85 4.82 -11.51 16.88
N ILE A 86 5.15 -12.45 15.98
CA ILE A 86 5.39 -12.17 14.55
C ILE A 86 4.13 -11.60 13.89
N GLU A 87 2.95 -12.16 14.16
CA GLU A 87 1.68 -11.64 13.64
C GLU A 87 1.44 -10.18 14.08
N LEU A 88 1.69 -9.85 15.35
CA LEU A 88 1.61 -8.48 15.85
C LEU A 88 2.57 -7.52 15.11
N ILE A 89 3.78 -7.99 14.83
CA ILE A 89 4.77 -7.24 14.06
C ILE A 89 4.27 -7.04 12.62
N ASP A 90 3.71 -8.07 11.98
CA ASP A 90 3.21 -7.98 10.61
C ASP A 90 2.01 -7.03 10.49
N TRP A 91 1.10 -7.00 11.48
CA TRP A 91 0.07 -5.96 11.56
C TRP A 91 0.66 -4.57 11.71
N TYR A 92 1.68 -4.39 12.55
CA TYR A 92 2.35 -3.10 12.67
C TYR A 92 3.05 -2.68 11.39
N ARG A 93 3.64 -3.62 10.64
CA ARG A 93 4.25 -3.34 9.32
C ARG A 93 3.23 -2.85 8.30
N ALA A 94 1.97 -3.27 8.41
CA ALA A 94 0.87 -2.75 7.59
C ALA A 94 0.49 -1.29 7.92
N ARG A 95 0.98 -0.70 9.02
CA ARG A 95 0.74 0.72 9.37
C ARG A 95 1.14 1.66 8.23
N TRP A 96 2.17 1.32 7.46
CA TRP A 96 2.65 2.17 6.35
C TRP A 96 1.62 2.34 5.22
N GLU A 97 0.60 1.48 5.13
CA GLU A 97 -0.45 1.60 4.10
C GLU A 97 -1.20 2.92 4.16
N ILE A 98 -1.41 3.47 5.37
CA ILE A 98 -2.07 4.76 5.52
C ILE A 98 -1.24 5.90 4.91
N GLU A 99 0.09 5.80 4.97
CA GLU A 99 0.99 6.79 4.38
C GLU A 99 0.95 6.74 2.86
N ILE A 100 0.78 5.55 2.28
CA ILE A 100 0.56 5.39 0.83
C ILE A 100 -0.78 6.00 0.43
N LEU A 101 -1.85 5.75 1.19
CA LEU A 101 -3.16 6.35 0.95
C LEU A 101 -3.10 7.87 0.95
N PHE A 102 -2.49 8.46 1.99
CA PHE A 102 -2.35 9.92 2.08
C PHE A 102 -1.42 10.47 0.99
N ASN A 103 -0.38 9.75 0.60
CA ASN A 103 0.45 10.15 -0.52
C ASN A 103 -0.34 10.18 -1.84
N VAL A 104 -1.21 9.20 -2.11
CA VAL A 104 -2.10 9.22 -3.28
C VAL A 104 -3.09 10.37 -3.19
N LEU A 105 -3.71 10.59 -2.03
CA LEU A 105 -4.67 11.68 -1.81
C LEU A 105 -4.01 13.06 -2.03
N LYS A 106 -2.85 13.29 -1.42
CA LYS A 106 -2.14 14.58 -1.49
C LYS A 106 -1.48 14.79 -2.84
N ASN A 107 -0.68 13.85 -3.32
CA ASN A 107 0.16 14.05 -4.50
C ASN A 107 -0.49 13.55 -5.79
N GLY A 108 -1.27 12.47 -5.73
CA GLY A 108 -2.00 11.93 -6.88
C GLY A 108 -3.26 12.73 -7.18
N CYS A 109 -4.15 12.86 -6.19
CA CYS A 109 -5.40 13.61 -6.30
C CYS A 109 -5.23 15.12 -6.13
N ARG A 110 -4.06 15.59 -5.65
CA ARG A 110 -3.75 17.02 -5.48
C ARG A 110 -4.78 17.76 -4.62
N VAL A 111 -5.27 17.13 -3.56
CA VAL A 111 -6.31 17.73 -2.70
C VAL A 111 -5.91 19.07 -2.10
N GLU A 112 -4.62 19.29 -1.84
CA GLU A 112 -4.09 20.54 -1.29
C GLU A 112 -4.05 21.68 -2.31
N ALA A 113 -4.24 21.39 -3.60
CA ALA A 113 -4.34 22.39 -4.67
C ALA A 113 -5.79 22.78 -5.02
N LEU A 114 -6.79 22.21 -4.33
CA LEU A 114 -8.20 22.55 -4.56
C LEU A 114 -8.50 23.97 -4.06
N GLN A 115 -9.09 24.80 -4.93
CA GLN A 115 -9.50 26.18 -4.61
C GLN A 115 -11.03 26.28 -4.50
N LEU A 116 -11.62 25.48 -3.62
CA LEU A 116 -13.07 25.50 -3.39
C LEU A 116 -13.45 26.59 -2.39
N GLY A 117 -14.48 27.37 -2.72
CA GLY A 117 -14.84 28.59 -1.97
C GLY A 117 -15.53 28.38 -0.62
N THR A 118 -15.85 27.14 -0.22
CA THR A 118 -16.44 26.85 1.11
C THR A 118 -15.90 25.53 1.67
N ILE A 119 -15.98 25.39 3.01
CA ILE A 119 -15.54 24.19 3.72
C ILE A 119 -16.37 22.97 3.30
N GLU A 120 -17.69 23.10 3.18
CA GLU A 120 -18.59 22.00 2.84
C GLU A 120 -18.30 21.45 1.44
N ARG A 121 -17.90 22.32 0.50
CA ARG A 121 -17.47 21.88 -0.84
C ARG A 121 -16.15 21.13 -0.77
N LEU A 122 -15.22 21.59 0.07
CA LEU A 122 -13.94 20.92 0.29
C LEU A 122 -14.13 19.54 0.92
N GLU A 123 -14.97 19.42 1.95
CA GLU A 123 -15.29 18.14 2.60
C GLU A 123 -15.88 17.13 1.62
N ARG A 124 -16.83 17.55 0.77
CA ARG A 124 -17.41 16.68 -0.28
C ARG A 124 -16.38 16.24 -1.29
N ALA A 125 -15.51 17.16 -1.74
CA ALA A 125 -14.43 16.82 -2.65
C ALA A 125 -13.42 15.84 -2.02
N LEU A 126 -13.04 16.07 -0.76
CA LEU A 126 -12.15 15.18 -0.01
C LEU A 126 -12.76 13.78 0.15
N ALA A 127 -14.05 13.67 0.47
CA ALA A 127 -14.74 12.38 0.59
C ALA A 127 -14.68 11.58 -0.72
N LEU A 128 -14.96 12.21 -1.86
CA LEU A 128 -14.90 11.57 -3.17
C LEU A 128 -13.46 11.18 -3.54
N LEU A 129 -12.50 12.07 -3.31
CA LEU A 129 -11.09 11.82 -3.63
C LEU A 129 -10.46 10.77 -2.71
N LEU A 130 -10.97 10.59 -1.50
CA LEU A 130 -10.57 9.50 -0.61
C LEU A 130 -10.96 8.14 -1.18
N VAL A 131 -12.15 8.02 -1.78
CA VAL A 131 -12.58 6.78 -2.48
C VAL A 131 -11.68 6.49 -3.67
N VAL A 132 -11.33 7.52 -4.45
CA VAL A 132 -10.39 7.38 -5.59
C VAL A 132 -9.00 6.95 -5.10
N ALA A 133 -8.48 7.60 -4.06
CA ALA A 133 -7.18 7.26 -3.49
C ALA A 133 -7.17 5.82 -2.94
N TRP A 134 -8.22 5.43 -2.21
CA TRP A 134 -8.40 4.07 -1.73
C TRP A 134 -8.40 3.07 -2.89
N ARG A 135 -9.17 3.31 -3.95
CA ARG A 135 -9.23 2.41 -5.12
C ARG A 135 -7.85 2.19 -5.74
N ILE A 136 -7.08 3.26 -5.94
CA ILE A 136 -5.71 3.16 -6.48
C ILE A 136 -4.82 2.32 -5.56
N THR A 137 -4.86 2.58 -4.25
CA THR A 137 -4.08 1.78 -3.30
C THR A 137 -4.52 0.33 -3.25
N HIS A 138 -5.82 0.06 -3.30
CA HIS A 138 -6.39 -1.28 -3.28
C HIS A 138 -5.98 -2.09 -4.51
N LEU A 139 -6.11 -1.50 -5.71
CA LEU A 139 -5.63 -2.10 -6.95
C LEU A 139 -4.14 -2.41 -6.90
N MET A 140 -3.31 -1.48 -6.42
CA MET A 140 -1.87 -1.70 -6.26
C MET A 140 -1.59 -2.89 -5.33
N ARG A 141 -2.34 -3.06 -4.24
CA ARG A 141 -2.14 -4.20 -3.32
C ARG A 141 -2.58 -5.50 -3.95
N LEU A 142 -3.78 -5.55 -4.52
CA LEU A 142 -4.31 -6.75 -5.16
C LEU A 142 -3.49 -7.20 -6.36
N GLY A 143 -2.96 -6.27 -7.16
CA GLY A 143 -2.02 -6.62 -8.23
C GLY A 143 -0.79 -7.37 -7.73
N ARG A 144 -0.38 -7.16 -6.47
CA ARG A 144 0.76 -7.86 -5.86
C ARG A 144 0.38 -9.14 -5.14
N SER A 145 -0.71 -9.12 -4.36
CA SER A 145 -1.11 -10.25 -3.51
C SER A 145 -1.98 -11.27 -4.24
N CYS A 146 -2.72 -10.84 -5.26
CA CYS A 146 -3.68 -11.65 -5.99
C CYS A 146 -3.58 -11.35 -7.51
N PRO A 147 -2.39 -11.57 -8.12
CA PRO A 147 -2.09 -11.09 -9.46
C PRO A 147 -2.94 -11.73 -10.56
N ASP A 148 -3.40 -12.96 -10.33
CA ASP A 148 -4.11 -13.80 -11.29
C ASP A 148 -5.63 -13.62 -11.27
N LEU A 149 -6.18 -12.73 -10.44
CA LEU A 149 -7.61 -12.42 -10.46
C LEU A 149 -8.04 -11.89 -11.83
N ASP A 150 -9.31 -12.09 -12.18
CA ASP A 150 -9.88 -11.58 -13.42
C ASP A 150 -9.90 -10.04 -13.42
N ALA A 151 -9.33 -9.42 -14.45
CA ALA A 151 -9.30 -7.97 -14.60
C ALA A 151 -10.69 -7.35 -14.75
N GLU A 152 -11.67 -8.07 -15.30
CA GLU A 152 -13.04 -7.56 -15.50
C GLU A 152 -13.78 -7.30 -14.18
N LEU A 153 -13.34 -7.91 -13.08
CA LEU A 153 -13.87 -7.60 -11.74
C LEU A 153 -13.45 -6.20 -11.25
N PHE A 154 -12.43 -5.61 -11.87
CA PHE A 154 -11.80 -4.38 -11.40
C PHE A 154 -11.82 -3.24 -12.40
N PHE A 155 -11.94 -3.53 -13.70
CA PHE A 155 -11.88 -2.56 -14.78
C PHE A 155 -13.03 -2.76 -15.75
N ASP A 156 -13.52 -1.66 -16.32
CA ASP A 156 -14.44 -1.72 -17.44
C ASP A 156 -13.77 -2.33 -18.68
N ALA A 157 -14.53 -3.00 -19.55
CA ALA A 157 -14.01 -3.62 -20.76
C ALA A 157 -13.26 -2.62 -21.67
N ASP A 158 -13.68 -1.35 -21.71
CA ASP A 158 -12.98 -0.31 -22.46
C ASP A 158 -11.72 0.20 -21.77
N GLU A 159 -11.64 0.13 -20.44
CA GLU A 159 -10.40 0.43 -19.71
C GLU A 159 -9.36 -0.66 -19.99
N ILE A 160 -9.77 -1.93 -19.96
CA ILE A 160 -8.91 -3.06 -20.31
C ILE A 160 -8.42 -2.90 -21.76
N ARG A 161 -9.35 -2.72 -22.71
CA ARG A 161 -9.01 -2.52 -24.13
C ARG A 161 -8.11 -1.30 -24.34
N GLY A 162 -8.40 -0.19 -23.67
CA GLY A 162 -7.60 1.03 -23.72
C GLY A 162 -6.17 0.80 -23.24
N ALA A 163 -5.97 0.05 -22.15
CA ALA A 163 -4.65 -0.28 -21.65
C ALA A 163 -3.81 -1.08 -22.66
N TYR A 164 -4.40 -2.09 -23.32
CA TYR A 164 -3.71 -2.86 -24.38
C TYR A 164 -3.42 -2.00 -25.61
N LEU A 165 -4.42 -1.24 -26.07
CA LEU A 165 -4.30 -0.38 -27.25
C LEU A 165 -3.18 0.64 -27.09
N LEU A 166 -3.14 1.36 -25.96
CA LEU A 166 -2.14 2.40 -25.72
C LEU A 166 -0.72 1.87 -25.48
N THR A 167 -0.56 0.56 -25.24
CA THR A 167 0.75 -0.06 -24.99
C THR A 167 1.22 -0.96 -26.13
N ASP A 168 0.45 -1.02 -27.23
CA ASP A 168 0.68 -1.88 -28.39
C ASP A 168 0.87 -3.36 -28.03
N VAL A 169 0.22 -3.81 -26.95
CA VAL A 169 0.26 -5.21 -26.50
C VAL A 169 -1.00 -5.91 -27.02
N LYS A 170 -0.82 -7.12 -27.57
CA LYS A 170 -1.95 -7.96 -27.97
C LYS A 170 -2.74 -8.38 -26.72
N GLN A 171 -4.03 -8.06 -26.71
CA GLN A 171 -4.92 -8.43 -25.61
C GLN A 171 -5.00 -9.95 -25.43
N SER A 172 -4.83 -10.40 -24.18
CA SER A 172 -5.01 -11.79 -23.78
C SER A 172 -6.51 -12.16 -23.76
N VAL A 173 -6.83 -13.44 -23.99
CA VAL A 173 -8.22 -13.93 -24.01
C VAL A 173 -8.90 -13.72 -22.65
N GLN A 174 -8.15 -13.91 -21.56
CA GLN A 174 -8.59 -13.61 -20.21
C GLN A 174 -7.51 -12.77 -19.54
N SER A 175 -7.77 -11.47 -19.42
CA SER A 175 -6.81 -10.52 -18.87
C SER A 175 -6.75 -10.64 -17.36
N LYS A 176 -5.53 -10.80 -16.83
CA LYS A 176 -5.30 -10.87 -15.39
C LYS A 176 -5.16 -9.48 -14.78
N LEU A 177 -5.51 -9.34 -13.51
CA LEU A 177 -5.46 -8.08 -12.78
C LEU A 177 -4.06 -7.44 -12.85
N ASN A 178 -3.00 -8.18 -12.52
CA ASN A 178 -1.66 -7.60 -12.51
C ASN A 178 -1.12 -7.34 -13.93
N GLU A 179 -1.57 -8.11 -14.93
CA GLU A 179 -1.23 -7.86 -16.33
C GLU A 179 -1.74 -6.48 -16.75
N VAL A 180 -3.05 -6.23 -16.59
CA VAL A 180 -3.67 -4.95 -16.93
C VAL A 180 -3.09 -3.81 -16.09
N LEU A 181 -2.87 -4.02 -14.78
CA LEU A 181 -2.27 -3.00 -13.91
C LEU A 181 -0.86 -2.62 -14.32
N ARG A 182 -0.04 -3.57 -14.79
CA ARG A 182 1.30 -3.28 -15.31
C ARG A 182 1.25 -2.49 -16.60
N LEU A 183 0.30 -2.79 -17.49
CA LEU A 183 0.08 -1.99 -18.71
C LEU A 183 -0.34 -0.56 -18.37
N ILE A 184 -1.30 -0.40 -17.46
CA ILE A 184 -1.70 0.91 -16.93
C ILE A 184 -0.48 1.62 -16.37
N ALA A 185 0.29 0.97 -15.49
CA ALA A 185 1.46 1.59 -14.88
C ALA A 185 2.52 2.01 -15.90
N ARG A 186 2.71 1.27 -17.01
CA ARG A 186 3.63 1.65 -18.10
C ARG A 186 3.27 2.99 -18.71
N LEU A 187 1.98 3.25 -18.91
CA LEU A 187 1.48 4.56 -19.37
C LEU A 187 1.77 5.68 -18.36
N GLY A 188 1.86 5.34 -17.08
CA GLY A 188 2.28 6.25 -16.02
C GLY A 188 3.79 6.34 -15.76
N GLY A 189 4.63 5.76 -16.64
CA GLY A 189 6.09 5.83 -16.56
C GLY A 189 6.78 4.68 -15.82
N PHE A 190 6.07 3.59 -15.51
CA PHE A 190 6.72 2.37 -15.02
C PHE A 190 7.38 1.60 -16.18
N LEU A 191 8.71 1.47 -16.17
CA LEU A 191 9.44 0.85 -17.27
C LEU A 191 9.17 -0.66 -17.37
N GLY A 192 9.05 -1.35 -16.22
CA GLY A 192 8.79 -2.79 -16.18
C GLY A 192 10.01 -3.61 -16.58
N CYS A 193 11.22 -3.08 -16.37
CA CYS A 193 12.47 -3.79 -16.64
C CYS A 193 12.68 -4.95 -15.66
N LYS A 194 13.53 -5.90 -16.04
CA LYS A 194 13.90 -7.03 -15.17
C LYS A 194 14.56 -6.49 -13.90
N GLY A 195 13.88 -6.64 -12.76
CA GLY A 195 14.36 -6.19 -11.46
C GLY A 195 13.66 -4.93 -10.90
N ASP A 196 12.80 -4.26 -11.68
CA ASP A 196 12.05 -3.08 -11.21
C ASP A 196 11.02 -3.40 -10.11
N GLY A 197 10.64 -4.68 -10.00
CA GLY A 197 9.64 -5.15 -9.04
C GLY A 197 8.21 -4.85 -9.50
N GLU A 198 7.40 -4.34 -8.57
CA GLU A 198 5.97 -4.08 -8.76
C GLU A 198 5.69 -2.58 -8.87
N PRO A 199 4.73 -2.16 -9.73
CA PRO A 199 4.45 -0.75 -9.93
C PRO A 199 3.99 -0.07 -8.63
N GLY A 200 4.38 1.18 -8.46
CA GLY A 200 3.95 2.04 -7.36
C GLY A 200 2.66 2.79 -7.67
N ALA A 201 1.98 3.29 -6.64
CA ALA A 201 0.73 4.02 -6.77
C ALA A 201 0.80 5.22 -7.73
N LYS A 202 1.98 5.87 -7.83
CA LYS A 202 2.25 6.98 -8.78
C LYS A 202 2.07 6.59 -10.23
N ALA A 203 2.74 5.52 -10.65
CA ALA A 203 2.63 5.04 -12.02
C ALA A 203 1.20 4.60 -12.32
N ILE A 204 0.56 3.90 -11.37
CA ILE A 204 -0.82 3.43 -11.54
C ILE A 204 -1.80 4.59 -11.73
N TRP A 205 -1.78 5.62 -10.88
CA TRP A 205 -2.74 6.73 -11.03
C TRP A 205 -2.52 7.52 -12.32
N LEU A 206 -1.27 7.70 -12.76
CA LEU A 206 -0.98 8.44 -13.99
C LEU A 206 -1.50 7.65 -15.19
N GLY A 207 -1.23 6.35 -15.21
CA GLY A 207 -1.76 5.45 -16.23
C GLY A 207 -3.27 5.39 -16.28
N LEU A 208 -3.94 5.38 -15.13
CA LEU A 208 -5.41 5.37 -15.07
C LEU A 208 -6.03 6.61 -15.72
N LYS A 209 -5.34 7.77 -15.67
CA LYS A 209 -5.82 8.97 -16.38
C LYS A 209 -5.79 8.78 -17.89
N GLU A 210 -4.72 8.21 -18.43
CA GLU A 210 -4.58 7.92 -19.86
C GLU A 210 -5.62 6.89 -20.31
N VAL A 211 -5.77 5.79 -19.56
CA VAL A 211 -6.74 4.73 -19.86
C VAL A 211 -8.18 5.23 -19.78
N HIS A 212 -8.51 6.09 -18.83
CA HIS A 212 -9.84 6.70 -18.75
C HIS A 212 -10.18 7.53 -19.99
N VAL A 213 -9.20 8.26 -20.53
CA VAL A 213 -9.37 9.03 -21.77
C VAL A 213 -9.57 8.09 -22.97
N ALA A 214 -8.78 7.02 -23.07
CA ALA A 214 -8.96 6.01 -24.12
C ALA A 214 -10.32 5.32 -24.04
N ALA A 215 -10.75 4.89 -22.85
CA ALA A 215 -12.03 4.22 -22.63
C ALA A 215 -13.20 5.12 -23.08
N LYS A 216 -13.21 6.39 -22.66
CA LYS A 216 -14.21 7.36 -23.11
C LYS A 216 -14.20 7.56 -24.62
N THR A 217 -13.03 7.55 -25.24
CA THR A 217 -12.90 7.68 -26.70
C THR A 217 -13.50 6.47 -27.41
N LEU A 218 -13.20 5.25 -26.96
CA LEU A 218 -13.76 4.01 -27.48
C LEU A 218 -15.29 3.95 -27.34
N GLN A 219 -15.83 4.44 -26.23
CA GLN A 219 -17.28 4.57 -26.01
C GLN A 219 -17.91 5.54 -27.02
N LYS A 220 -17.32 6.72 -27.20
CA LYS A 220 -17.83 7.71 -28.16
C LYS A 220 -17.75 7.24 -29.61
N LEU A 221 -16.66 6.58 -30.01
CA LEU A 221 -16.53 6.05 -31.38
C LEU A 221 -17.57 4.98 -31.68
N ARG A 222 -17.86 4.08 -30.73
CA ARG A 222 -18.92 3.07 -30.89
C ARG A 222 -20.32 3.70 -30.98
N ALA A 223 -20.59 4.73 -30.17
CA ALA A 223 -21.86 5.44 -30.20
C ALA A 223 -22.04 6.23 -31.52
N GLY A 224 -20.99 6.89 -32.01
CA GLY A 224 -21.01 7.63 -33.28
C GLY A 224 -21.14 6.70 -34.50
N GLY A 225 -20.46 5.57 -34.51
CA GLY A 225 -20.57 4.58 -35.60
C GLY A 225 -21.94 3.89 -35.68
N HIS A 226 -22.75 3.94 -34.62
CA HIS A 226 -24.16 3.51 -34.69
C HIS A 226 -25.07 4.57 -35.30
N ALA A 227 -24.73 5.87 -35.19
CA ALA A 227 -25.51 6.95 -35.78
C ALA A 227 -25.33 7.02 -37.30
N ASP A 228 -24.12 6.72 -37.81
CA ASP A 228 -23.83 6.74 -39.25
C ASP A 228 -24.36 5.50 -40.01
N ASN A 229 -24.75 4.43 -39.30
CA ASN A 229 -25.34 3.22 -39.89
C ASN A 229 -26.89 3.23 -39.90
N CYS A 230 -27.52 4.35 -39.53
CA CYS A 230 -28.96 4.57 -39.66
C CYS A 230 -29.22 5.58 -40.80
N VAL A 231 -28.92 5.19 -42.04
CA VAL A 231 -29.39 5.84 -43.29
C VAL A 231 -29.83 4.75 -44.26
#